data_AF-A0A2N2HG16-F1
#
_entry.id   AF-A0A2N2HG16-F1
#
_cell.length_a   1.000
_cell.length_b   1.000
_cell.length_c   1.000
_cell.angle_alpha   90.00
_cell.angle_beta   90.00
_cell.angle_gamma   90.00
#
_symmetry.space_group_name_H-M   'P 1'
#
loop_
_entity.id
_entity.type
_entity.pdbx_description
1 polymer ?
#
loop_
_entity_poly.entity_id
_entity_poly.type
_entity_poly.pdbx_seq_one_letter_code
_entity_poly.pdbx_strand_id
1 'polypeptide(L)'
;AAALQAEKKYRAAMRHWEAYEAWKAQRNPARAQLEQKHGYDTKHAMHLVRLMRMGLEALRTGDLLVRRPDAQELVAIRNGALSFDELLAEAASLREEMDDAAGRSRLPDEVNPDVADRVLFEMITQARA
;
A
#
# COMPACT_ATOMS: atom_id res chain seq x y z
N ALA A 1 -22.55 30.89 -16.64
CA ALA A 1 -21.76 29.63 -16.74
C ALA A 1 -20.47 29.67 -15.92
N ALA A 2 -19.59 30.68 -16.09
CA ALA A 2 -18.31 30.77 -15.38
C ALA A 2 -18.43 30.94 -13.85
N ALA A 3 -19.35 31.77 -13.36
CA ALA A 3 -19.57 31.95 -11.92
C ALA A 3 -19.98 30.64 -11.20
N LEU A 4 -20.86 29.86 -11.82
CA LEU A 4 -21.27 28.55 -11.29
C LEU A 4 -20.11 27.54 -11.26
N GLN A 5 -19.21 27.57 -12.24
CA GLN A 5 -18.01 26.73 -12.23
C GLN A 5 -17.01 27.17 -11.16
N ALA A 6 -16.82 28.48 -10.98
CA ALA A 6 -15.97 29.04 -9.92
C ALA A 6 -16.49 28.65 -8.53
N GLU A 7 -17.79 28.75 -8.30
CA GLU A 7 -18.44 28.32 -7.06
C GLU A 7 -18.26 26.83 -6.81
N LYS A 8 -18.44 25.97 -7.81
CA LYS A 8 -18.21 24.52 -7.69
C LYS A 8 -16.76 24.21 -7.31
N LYS A 9 -15.78 24.86 -7.94
CA LYS A 9 -14.35 24.71 -7.61
C LYS A 9 -14.06 25.16 -6.18
N TYR A 10 -14.60 26.30 -5.77
CA TYR A 10 -14.44 26.81 -4.41
C TYR A 10 -15.01 25.83 -3.38
N ARG A 11 -16.24 25.35 -3.57
CA ARG A 11 -16.85 24.36 -2.67
C ARG A 11 -16.08 23.04 -2.63
N ALA A 12 -15.50 22.60 -3.76
CA ALA A 12 -14.63 21.42 -3.77
C ALA A 12 -13.36 21.66 -2.94
N ALA A 13 -12.70 22.80 -3.13
CA ALA A 13 -11.50 23.17 -2.37
C ALA A 13 -11.79 23.27 -0.86
N MET A 14 -12.91 23.86 -0.47
CA MET A 14 -13.35 23.93 0.94
C MET A 14 -13.53 22.54 1.55
N ARG A 15 -14.19 21.62 0.83
CA ARG A 15 -14.34 20.23 1.29
C ARG A 15 -12.99 19.51 1.43
N HIS A 16 -12.05 19.74 0.52
CA HIS A 16 -10.69 19.19 0.64
C HIS A 16 -9.96 19.73 1.86
N TRP A 17 -10.08 21.04 2.12
CA TRP A 17 -9.48 21.68 3.28
C TRP A 17 -10.06 21.15 4.59
N GLU A 18 -11.39 21.07 4.70
CA GLU A 18 -12.07 20.52 5.88
C GLU A 18 -11.66 19.06 6.13
N ALA A 19 -11.55 18.25 5.07
CA ALA A 19 -11.08 16.87 5.18
C ALA A 19 -9.62 16.78 5.66
N TYR A 20 -8.75 17.67 5.18
CA TYR A 20 -7.35 17.73 5.64
C TYR A 20 -7.25 18.10 7.12
N GLU A 21 -7.97 19.13 7.56
CA GLU A 21 -7.98 19.56 8.97
C GLU A 21 -8.52 18.46 9.87
N ALA A 22 -9.62 17.80 9.48
CA ALA A 22 -10.17 16.66 10.20
C ALA A 22 -9.17 15.49 10.28
N TRP A 23 -8.52 15.13 9.15
CA TRP A 23 -7.49 14.10 9.11
C TRP A 23 -6.32 14.43 10.04
N LYS A 24 -5.84 15.68 10.01
CA LYS A 24 -4.72 16.15 10.83
C LYS A 24 -5.05 16.08 12.31
N ALA A 25 -6.26 16.50 12.70
CA ALA A 25 -6.74 16.43 14.09
C ALA A 25 -6.91 14.99 14.58
N GLN A 26 -7.31 14.07 13.70
CA GLN A 26 -7.53 12.65 14.03
C GLN A 26 -6.31 11.77 13.76
N ARG A 27 -5.18 12.34 13.32
CA ARG A 27 -4.00 11.58 12.92
C ARG A 27 -3.41 10.86 14.13
N ASN A 28 -3.07 9.59 13.95
CA ASN A 28 -2.38 8.82 14.98
C ASN A 28 -1.09 9.57 15.42
N PRO A 29 -0.92 9.91 16.72
CA PRO A 29 0.17 10.76 17.17
C PRO A 29 1.56 10.21 16.87
N ALA A 30 1.77 8.89 17.03
CA ALA A 30 3.06 8.26 16.75
C ALA A 30 3.41 8.31 15.25
N ARG A 31 2.41 8.20 14.38
CA ARG A 31 2.60 8.33 12.93
C ARG A 31 2.86 9.78 12.51
N ALA A 32 2.15 10.73 13.12
CA ALA A 32 2.37 12.16 12.90
C ALA A 32 3.79 12.60 13.31
N GLN A 33 4.33 12.07 14.42
CA GLN A 33 5.71 12.34 14.83
C GLN A 33 6.75 11.82 13.83
N LEU A 34 6.52 10.63 13.25
CA LEU A 34 7.39 10.09 12.20
C LEU A 34 7.36 10.96 10.94
N GLU A 35 6.17 11.38 10.51
CA GLU A 35 6.00 12.28 9.36
C GLU A 35 6.71 13.61 9.56
N GLN A 36 6.54 14.23 10.74
CA GLN A 36 7.23 15.48 11.08
C GLN A 36 8.75 15.33 11.09
N LYS A 37 9.26 14.18 11.55
CA LYS A 37 10.70 13.91 11.62
C LYS A 37 11.33 13.64 10.26
N HIS A 38 10.64 12.92 9.38
CA HIS A 38 11.22 12.41 8.13
C HIS A 38 10.70 13.12 6.88
N GLY A 39 9.69 13.98 6.99
CA GLY A 39 9.10 14.73 5.89
C GLY A 39 8.07 13.95 5.06
N TYR A 40 7.81 12.68 5.40
CA TYR A 40 6.83 11.82 4.73
C TYR A 40 6.41 10.64 5.63
N ASP A 41 5.35 9.92 5.24
CA ASP A 41 4.81 8.80 6.01
C ASP A 41 5.70 7.53 5.88
N THR A 42 6.72 7.41 6.73
CA THR A 42 7.66 6.27 6.72
C THR A 42 7.00 4.93 7.06
N LYS A 43 5.86 4.94 7.78
CA LYS A 43 5.07 3.71 7.99
C LYS A 43 4.46 3.25 6.67
N HIS A 44 3.92 4.18 5.88
CA HIS A 44 3.43 3.86 4.54
C HIS A 44 4.56 3.34 3.64
N ALA A 45 5.73 3.97 3.69
CA ALA A 45 6.90 3.54 2.92
C ALA A 45 7.31 2.09 3.19
N MET A 46 7.38 1.70 4.48
CA MET A 46 7.60 0.30 4.85
C MET A 46 6.53 -0.62 4.28
N HIS A 47 5.25 -0.24 4.34
CA HIS A 47 4.17 -1.04 3.78
C HIS A 47 4.27 -1.17 2.26
N LEU A 48 4.62 -0.09 1.56
CA LEU A 48 4.83 -0.09 0.11
C LEU A 48 5.91 -1.10 -0.27
N VAL A 49 7.11 -0.98 0.29
CA VAL A 49 8.24 -1.87 0.00
C VAL A 49 7.90 -3.31 0.35
N ARG A 50 7.30 -3.55 1.52
CA ARG A 50 6.86 -4.89 1.94
C ARG A 50 5.91 -5.52 0.91
N LEU A 51 4.86 -4.80 0.51
CA LEU A 51 3.85 -5.34 -0.40
C LEU A 51 4.41 -5.58 -1.80
N MET A 52 5.26 -4.70 -2.29
CA MET A 52 5.92 -4.89 -3.60
C MET A 52 6.85 -6.09 -3.59
N ARG A 53 7.68 -6.27 -2.56
CA ARG A 53 8.55 -7.44 -2.42
C ARG A 53 7.74 -8.74 -2.30
N MET A 54 6.63 -8.71 -1.55
CA MET A 54 5.71 -9.85 -1.45
C MET A 54 5.04 -10.16 -2.80
N GLY A 55 4.61 -9.14 -3.55
CA GLY A 55 4.02 -9.32 -4.88
C GLY A 55 5.02 -9.91 -5.87
N LEU A 56 6.26 -9.39 -5.88
CA LEU A 56 7.34 -9.90 -6.70
C LEU A 56 7.69 -11.37 -6.39
N GLU A 57 7.74 -11.73 -5.11
CA GLU A 57 7.90 -13.10 -4.65
C GLU A 57 6.79 -14.02 -5.17
N ALA A 58 5.52 -13.61 -5.01
CA ALA A 58 4.37 -14.36 -5.50
C ALA A 58 4.41 -14.54 -7.03
N LEU A 59 4.78 -13.50 -7.78
CA LEU A 59 4.92 -13.60 -9.24
C LEU A 59 6.02 -14.59 -9.66
N ARG A 60 7.13 -14.64 -8.90
CA ARG A 60 8.29 -15.49 -9.20
C ARG A 60 8.09 -16.95 -8.79
N THR A 61 7.51 -17.22 -7.63
CA THR A 61 7.45 -18.58 -7.06
C THR A 61 6.03 -19.13 -6.93
N GLY A 62 5.01 -18.27 -6.92
CA GLY A 62 3.64 -18.64 -6.58
C GLY A 62 3.39 -18.74 -5.06
N ASP A 63 4.40 -18.46 -4.23
CA ASP A 63 4.29 -18.52 -2.77
C ASP A 63 4.09 -17.13 -2.18
N LEU A 64 3.42 -17.06 -1.03
CA LEU A 64 3.24 -15.83 -0.27
C LEU A 64 3.77 -15.98 1.16
N LEU A 65 4.98 -15.49 1.41
CA LEU A 65 5.62 -15.47 2.71
C LEU A 65 5.11 -14.29 3.52
N VAL A 66 4.02 -14.51 4.26
CA VAL A 66 3.40 -13.51 5.14
C VAL A 66 4.36 -13.12 6.28
N ARG A 67 5.07 -14.10 6.86
CA ARG A 67 6.10 -13.87 7.86
C ARG A 67 7.40 -13.50 7.15
N ARG A 68 7.73 -12.21 7.20
CA ARG A 68 8.82 -11.62 6.43
C ARG A 68 10.20 -12.01 6.96
N PRO A 69 11.08 -12.60 6.14
CA PRO A 69 12.49 -12.81 6.51
C PRO A 69 13.24 -11.46 6.61
N ASP A 70 12.80 -10.46 5.86
CA ASP A 70 13.34 -9.09 5.82
C ASP A 70 12.72 -8.14 6.86
N ALA A 71 12.13 -8.68 7.94
CA ALA A 71 11.43 -7.89 8.95
C ALA A 71 12.29 -6.78 9.58
N GLN A 72 13.59 -7.03 9.80
CA GLN A 72 14.50 -6.05 10.37
C GLN A 72 14.68 -4.83 9.45
N GLU A 73 14.84 -5.07 8.15
CA GLU A 73 14.97 -4.02 7.14
C GLU A 73 13.69 -3.20 7.02
N LEU A 74 12.53 -3.86 7.00
CA LEU A 74 11.23 -3.18 6.99
C LEU A 74 11.03 -2.28 8.22
N VAL A 75 11.45 -2.73 9.41
CA VAL A 75 11.44 -1.90 10.62
C VAL A 75 12.39 -0.71 10.48
N ALA A 76 13.56 -0.89 9.87
CA ALA A 76 14.48 0.21 9.60
C ALA A 76 13.87 1.26 8.67
N ILE A 77 13.22 0.84 7.57
CA ILE A 77 12.50 1.74 6.64
C ILE A 77 11.40 2.51 7.39
N ARG A 78 10.61 1.83 8.23
CA ARG A 78 9.60 2.49 9.08
C ARG A 78 10.21 3.57 9.98
N ASN A 79 11.44 3.37 10.44
CA ASN A 79 12.17 4.31 11.30
C ASN A 79 12.99 5.35 10.50
N GLY A 80 12.77 5.43 9.18
CA GLY A 80 13.36 6.44 8.31
C GLY A 80 14.76 6.11 7.79
N ALA A 81 15.05 4.82 7.56
CA ALA A 81 16.29 4.39 6.92
C ALA A 81 16.42 4.85 5.45
N LEU A 82 15.32 5.23 4.81
CA LEU A 82 15.29 5.80 3.46
C LEU A 82 14.88 7.26 3.52
N SER A 83 15.50 8.09 2.69
CA SER A 83 14.92 9.36 2.25
C SER A 83 13.71 9.12 1.33
N PHE A 84 12.96 10.19 1.05
CA PHE A 84 11.82 10.09 0.13
C PHE A 84 12.26 9.73 -1.29
N ASP A 85 13.37 10.29 -1.78
CA ASP A 85 13.89 10.02 -3.12
C ASP A 85 14.41 8.59 -3.25
N GLU A 86 15.09 8.07 -2.22
CA GLU A 86 15.51 6.65 -2.18
C GLU A 86 14.31 5.70 -2.16
N LEU A 87 13.24 6.04 -1.43
CA LEU A 87 12.00 5.27 -1.46
C LEU A 87 11.37 5.24 -2.86
N LEU A 88 11.35 6.38 -3.56
CA LEU A 88 10.83 6.45 -4.93
C LEU A 88 11.68 5.62 -5.89
N ALA A 89 13.00 5.64 -5.75
CA ALA A 89 13.91 4.82 -6.53
C ALA A 89 13.69 3.32 -6.28
N GLU A 90 13.60 2.90 -5.01
CA GLU A 90 13.30 1.51 -4.63
C GLU A 90 11.95 1.06 -5.22
N ALA A 91 10.91 1.87 -5.09
CA ALA A 91 9.59 1.57 -5.64
C ALA A 91 9.57 1.58 -7.17
N ALA A 92 10.45 2.33 -7.84
CA ALA A 92 10.61 2.27 -9.29
C ALA A 92 11.27 0.96 -9.73
N SER A 93 12.39 0.60 -9.09
CA SER A 93 13.10 -0.66 -9.33
C SER A 93 12.20 -1.87 -9.11
N LEU A 94 11.50 -1.92 -7.97
CA LEU A 94 10.59 -3.03 -7.66
C LEU A 94 9.45 -3.14 -8.67
N ARG A 95 8.97 -2.03 -9.22
CA ARG A 95 7.92 -2.05 -10.25
C ARG A 95 8.44 -2.65 -11.55
N GLU A 96 9.62 -2.25 -12.00
CA GLU A 96 10.25 -2.82 -13.20
C GLU A 96 10.49 -4.33 -13.04
N GLU A 97 10.94 -4.76 -11.87
CA GLU A 97 11.11 -6.19 -11.56
C GLU A 97 9.77 -6.95 -11.54
N MET A 98 8.71 -6.33 -11.02
CA MET A 98 7.37 -6.92 -11.02
C MET A 98 6.82 -7.06 -12.44
N ASP A 99 6.99 -6.07 -13.31
CA ASP A 99 6.54 -6.14 -14.70
C ASP A 99 7.24 -7.27 -15.46
N ASP A 100 8.56 -7.42 -15.28
CA ASP A 100 9.35 -8.52 -15.85
C ASP A 100 9.00 -9.90 -15.23
N ALA A 101 8.69 -9.95 -13.92
CA ALA A 101 8.25 -11.18 -13.27
C ALA A 101 6.85 -11.60 -13.72
N ALA A 102 5.93 -10.65 -13.91
CA ALA A 102 4.57 -10.91 -14.38
C ALA A 102 4.59 -11.57 -15.76
N GLY A 103 5.40 -11.07 -16.70
CA GLY A 103 5.54 -11.66 -18.04
C GLY A 103 6.08 -13.09 -18.08
N ARG A 104 6.66 -13.58 -16.98
CA ARG A 104 7.22 -14.94 -16.84
C ARG A 104 6.50 -15.78 -15.78
N SER A 105 5.47 -15.22 -15.15
CA SER A 105 4.78 -15.89 -14.06
C SER A 105 3.99 -17.09 -14.56
N ARG A 106 3.83 -18.09 -13.69
CA ARG A 106 2.96 -19.25 -13.93
C ARG A 106 1.58 -19.06 -13.30
N LEU A 107 1.35 -17.94 -12.61
CA LEU A 107 0.04 -17.61 -12.06
C LEU A 107 -0.94 -17.31 -13.21
N PRO A 108 -2.21 -17.70 -13.06
CA PRO A 108 -3.23 -17.35 -14.04
C PRO A 108 -3.52 -15.85 -14.01
N ASP A 109 -3.88 -15.27 -15.16
CA ASP A 109 -4.26 -13.86 -15.28
C ASP A 109 -5.51 -13.51 -14.45
N GLU A 110 -6.40 -14.49 -14.28
CA GLU A 110 -7.64 -14.35 -13.52
C GLU A 110 -7.79 -15.44 -12.45
N VAL A 111 -8.40 -15.05 -11.34
CA VAL A 111 -8.78 -15.98 -10.27
C VAL A 111 -10.00 -16.78 -10.72
N ASN A 112 -10.00 -18.09 -10.46
CA ASN A 112 -11.21 -18.90 -10.67
C ASN A 112 -12.26 -18.57 -9.60
N PRO A 113 -13.42 -17.98 -9.97
CA PRO A 113 -14.42 -17.54 -9.00
C PRO A 113 -15.04 -18.70 -8.23
N ASP A 114 -15.28 -19.85 -8.87
CA ASP A 114 -15.86 -21.04 -8.21
C ASP A 114 -14.93 -21.62 -7.13
N VAL A 115 -13.62 -21.47 -7.31
CA VAL A 115 -12.63 -21.85 -6.29
C VAL A 115 -12.66 -20.86 -5.13
N ALA A 116 -12.69 -19.56 -5.42
CA ALA A 116 -12.73 -18.52 -4.40
C ALA A 116 -13.99 -18.63 -3.52
N ASP A 117 -15.16 -18.83 -4.14
CA ASP A 117 -16.45 -18.97 -3.43
C ASP A 117 -16.46 -20.19 -2.51
N ARG A 118 -15.90 -21.31 -2.98
CA ARG A 118 -15.78 -22.53 -2.18
C ARG A 118 -14.90 -22.33 -0.95
N VAL A 119 -13.73 -21.71 -1.12
CA VAL A 119 -12.82 -21.41 -0.01
C VAL A 119 -13.51 -20.49 1.01
N LEU A 120 -14.23 -19.47 0.54
CA LEU A 120 -15.00 -18.58 1.41
C LEU A 120 -16.06 -19.35 2.21
N PHE A 121 -16.82 -20.22 1.56
CA PHE A 121 -17.83 -21.05 2.22
C PHE A 121 -17.21 -21.96 3.28
N GLU A 122 -16.09 -22.62 2.97
CA GLU A 122 -15.36 -23.47 3.91
C GLU A 122 -14.92 -22.68 5.15
N MET A 123 -14.33 -21.50 4.96
CA MET A 123 -13.88 -20.63 6.06
C MET A 123 -15.03 -20.18 6.96
N ILE A 124 -16.17 -19.79 6.38
CA ILE A 124 -17.35 -19.36 7.14
C ILE A 124 -17.93 -20.54 7.95
N THR A 125 -17.94 -21.73 7.37
CA THR A 125 -18.50 -22.92 8.03
C THR A 125 -17.61 -23.38 9.18
N GLN A 126 -16.28 -23.37 9.00
CA GLN A 126 -15.30 -23.71 10.05
C GLN A 126 -15.32 -22.71 11.21
N ALA A 127 -15.49 -21.42 10.94
CA ALA A 127 -15.54 -20.38 11.98
C ALA A 127 -16.81 -20.44 12.85
N ARG A 128 -17.84 -21.18 12.41
CA ARG A 128 -19.11 -21.36 13.12
C ARG A 128 -19.20 -22.67 13.90
N ALA A 129 -18.26 -23.59 13.69
CA ALA A 129 -18.13 -24.85 14.44
C ALA A 129 -17.22 -24.65 15.66
#